data_AF-A0A1X7VVZ7-F1
#
_entry.id   AF-A0A1X7VVZ7-F1
#
_cell.length_a   1.000
_cell.length_b   1.000
_cell.length_c   1.000
_cell.angle_alpha   90.00
_cell.angle_beta   90.00
_cell.angle_gamma   90.00
#
_symmetry.space_group_name_H-M   'P 1'
#
loop_
_entity.id
_entity.type
_entity.pdbx_description
1 polymer ?
#
loop_
_entity_poly.entity_id
_entity_poly.type
_entity_poly.pdbx_seq_one_letter_code
_entity_poly.pdbx_strand_id
1 'polypeptide(L)'
;MKKSQNRSYLPVIEIVLAYHVKLAIGAQEGLVNEARAIIVGFSWPNGADDQAKKGDLLQKVYVKFHDPHVGLVSRVTIDDSSEQEAVPIEPVTAKFYGKQGVTLQRSPLPLLPCWAATIHKVQGLSL
;
A
#
# COMPACT_ATOMS: atom_id res chain seq x y z
N MET A 1 19.87 32.28 19.49
CA MET A 1 19.14 31.78 18.31
C MET A 1 18.66 30.35 18.59
N LYS A 2 17.35 30.12 18.76
CA LYS A 2 16.80 28.78 18.99
C LYS A 2 16.61 28.09 17.63
N LYS A 3 17.31 26.98 17.37
CA LYS A 3 17.04 26.11 16.22
C LYS A 3 15.68 25.44 16.44
N SER A 4 14.68 25.83 15.66
CA SER A 4 13.38 25.16 15.59
C SER A 4 13.59 23.80 14.94
N GLN A 5 13.51 22.74 15.74
CA GLN A 5 13.62 21.36 15.28
C GLN A 5 12.22 20.86 14.95
N ASN A 6 11.72 21.21 13.76
CA ASN A 6 10.50 20.64 13.20
C ASN A 6 10.74 19.17 12.85
N ARG A 7 10.63 18.26 13.83
CA ARG A 7 10.39 16.84 13.56
C ARG A 7 8.91 16.69 13.23
N SER A 8 8.57 16.78 11.95
CA SER A 8 7.33 16.19 11.48
C SER A 8 7.46 14.67 11.62
N TYR A 9 6.89 14.12 12.69
CA TYR A 9 6.69 12.68 12.81
C TYR A 9 5.74 12.26 11.69
N LEU A 10 6.28 11.63 10.65
CA LEU A 10 5.45 10.95 9.66
C LEU A 10 4.92 9.68 10.33
N PRO A 11 3.61 9.39 10.27
CA PRO A 11 3.11 8.13 10.76
C PRO A 11 3.74 7.01 9.93
N VAL A 12 4.45 6.11 10.61
CA VAL A 12 4.92 4.85 10.02
C VAL A 12 3.73 3.90 10.05
N ILE A 13 3.37 3.35 8.89
CA ILE A 13 2.40 2.25 8.83
C ILE A 13 3.20 0.95 8.91
N GLU A 14 3.05 0.23 10.01
CA GLU A 14 3.56 -1.13 10.15
C GLU A 14 2.51 -2.09 9.60
N ILE A 15 2.90 -2.91 8.63
CA ILE A 15 2.03 -3.85 7.94
C ILE A 15 2.67 -5.24 8.03
N VAL A 16 1.85 -6.25 8.33
CA VAL A 16 2.28 -7.66 8.48
C VAL A 16 1.52 -8.56 7.50
N LEU A 17 1.94 -9.82 7.38
CA LEU A 17 1.19 -10.84 6.61
C LEU A 17 -0.23 -11.04 7.19
N ALA A 18 -1.16 -11.47 6.34
CA ALA A 18 -2.57 -11.66 6.65
C ALA A 18 -3.33 -10.40 7.11
N TYR A 19 -2.73 -9.23 6.95
CA TYR A 19 -3.35 -7.98 7.37
C TYR A 19 -4.39 -7.50 6.35
N HIS A 20 -5.57 -7.12 6.84
CA HIS A 20 -6.65 -6.61 6.00
C HIS A 20 -6.39 -5.16 5.62
N VAL A 21 -6.35 -4.92 4.32
CA VAL A 21 -6.08 -3.62 3.73
C VAL A 21 -7.17 -3.23 2.74
N LYS A 22 -7.21 -1.93 2.44
CA LYS A 22 -7.99 -1.37 1.35
C LYS A 22 -7.10 -0.58 0.42
N LEU A 23 -7.40 -0.67 -0.86
CA LEU A 23 -6.73 0.11 -1.89
C LEU A 23 -7.13 1.59 -1.81
N ALA A 24 -6.17 2.50 -1.96
CA ALA A 24 -6.39 3.94 -1.89
C ALA A 24 -5.80 4.66 -3.13
N ILE A 25 -6.17 4.20 -4.33
CA ILE A 25 -5.80 4.80 -5.63
C ILE A 25 -7.02 4.99 -6.54
N GLY A 26 -6.83 5.81 -7.59
CA GLY A 26 -7.77 5.90 -8.70
C GLY A 26 -7.89 4.57 -9.46
N ALA A 27 -9.03 4.35 -10.12
CA ALA A 27 -9.32 3.07 -10.74
C ALA A 27 -8.48 2.83 -12.00
N GLN A 28 -7.64 1.79 -11.99
CA GLN A 28 -6.87 1.32 -13.15
C GLN A 28 -6.81 -0.22 -13.15
N GLU A 29 -6.92 -0.84 -14.32
CA GLU A 29 -6.73 -2.30 -14.49
C GLU A 29 -7.66 -3.19 -13.62
N GLY A 30 -8.87 -2.70 -13.33
CA GLY A 30 -9.82 -3.40 -12.46
C GLY A 30 -9.47 -3.32 -10.97
N LEU A 31 -8.45 -2.56 -10.59
CA LEU A 31 -8.16 -2.15 -9.22
C LEU A 31 -9.00 -0.91 -8.93
N VAL A 32 -9.90 -1.01 -7.96
CA VAL A 32 -10.82 0.07 -7.60
C VAL A 32 -10.52 0.57 -6.20
N ASN A 33 -10.71 1.88 -5.99
CA ASN A 33 -10.58 2.49 -4.67
C ASN A 33 -11.43 1.71 -3.66
N GLU A 34 -10.88 1.54 -2.46
CA GLU A 34 -11.48 0.85 -1.32
C GLU A 34 -11.66 -0.67 -1.46
N ALA A 35 -11.20 -1.28 -2.56
CA ALA A 35 -11.20 -2.73 -2.71
C ALA A 35 -10.45 -3.38 -1.54
N ARG A 36 -11.13 -4.31 -0.86
CA ARG A 36 -10.61 -4.99 0.34
C ARG A 36 -9.71 -6.15 -0.08
N ALA A 37 -8.56 -6.26 0.54
CA ALA A 37 -7.62 -7.34 0.30
C ALA A 37 -6.95 -7.82 1.58
N ILE A 38 -6.30 -8.97 1.48
CA ILE A 38 -5.43 -9.54 2.51
C ILE A 38 -4.01 -9.57 1.94
N ILE A 39 -3.04 -9.19 2.75
CA ILE A 39 -1.63 -9.26 2.36
C ILE A 39 -1.14 -10.69 2.44
N VAL A 40 -0.60 -11.18 1.33
CA VAL A 40 -0.14 -12.56 1.18
C VAL A 40 1.38 -12.66 0.97
N GLY A 41 2.06 -11.55 0.67
CA GLY A 41 3.51 -11.56 0.49
C GLY A 41 4.13 -10.17 0.37
N PHE A 42 5.46 -10.14 0.44
CA PHE A 42 6.27 -8.95 0.30
C PHE A 42 7.42 -9.20 -0.69
N SER A 43 7.87 -8.16 -1.38
CA SER A 43 9.06 -8.21 -2.22
C SER A 43 10.01 -7.09 -1.86
N TRP A 44 11.26 -7.48 -1.62
CA TRP A 44 12.37 -6.62 -1.27
C TRP A 44 13.41 -6.63 -2.41
N PRO A 45 14.20 -5.55 -2.55
CA PRO A 45 15.14 -5.41 -3.67
C PRO A 45 16.22 -6.50 -3.76
N ASN A 46 16.51 -7.22 -2.68
CA ASN A 46 17.60 -8.21 -2.61
C ASN A 46 17.10 -9.68 -2.64
N GLY A 47 15.84 -9.93 -3.02
CA GLY A 47 15.29 -11.31 -3.06
C GLY A 47 14.83 -11.84 -1.70
N ALA A 48 14.35 -13.09 -1.68
CA ALA A 48 13.70 -13.71 -0.53
C ALA A 48 14.68 -14.22 0.56
N ASP A 49 15.95 -14.45 0.20
CA ASP A 49 16.93 -15.10 1.06
C ASP A 49 17.76 -14.13 1.92
N ASP A 50 17.83 -12.86 1.53
CA ASP A 50 18.49 -11.82 2.30
C ASP A 50 17.44 -11.10 3.16
N GLN A 51 17.54 -11.24 4.49
CA GLN A 51 16.75 -10.41 5.42
C GLN A 51 16.88 -8.94 4.99
N ALA A 52 15.75 -8.30 4.70
CA ALA A 52 15.70 -6.88 4.35
C ALA A 52 16.57 -6.10 5.35
N LYS A 53 17.60 -5.41 4.84
CA LYS A 53 18.50 -4.65 5.69
C LYS A 53 17.75 -3.45 6.21
N LYS A 54 18.07 -3.02 7.43
CA LYS A 54 17.51 -1.79 7.99
C LYS A 54 17.82 -0.61 7.04
N GLY A 55 16.79 -0.10 6.37
CA GLY A 55 16.91 0.97 5.37
C GLY A 55 16.51 0.56 3.96
N ASP A 56 16.36 -0.74 3.68
CA ASP A 56 15.83 -1.21 2.40
C ASP A 56 14.37 -0.78 2.23
N LEU A 57 14.06 -0.21 1.07
CA LEU A 57 12.70 0.18 0.73
C LEU A 57 11.96 -1.00 0.14
N LEU A 58 10.73 -1.23 0.63
CA LEU A 58 9.84 -2.24 0.09
C LEU A 58 9.52 -1.91 -1.38
N GLN A 59 9.70 -2.89 -2.27
CA GLN A 59 9.38 -2.70 -3.70
C GLN A 59 7.89 -2.89 -3.97
N LYS A 60 7.29 -3.96 -3.45
CA LYS A 60 5.88 -4.27 -3.64
C LYS A 60 5.32 -5.16 -2.53
N VAL A 61 4.01 -5.07 -2.36
CA VAL A 61 3.21 -5.96 -1.51
C VAL A 61 2.33 -6.81 -2.41
N TYR A 62 2.26 -8.11 -2.16
CA TYR A 62 1.29 -8.97 -2.84
C TYR A 62 0.00 -9.05 -2.03
N VAL A 63 -1.13 -8.78 -2.68
CA VAL A 63 -2.45 -8.79 -2.04
C VAL A 63 -3.42 -9.72 -2.76
N LYS A 64 -4.27 -10.39 -1.98
CA LYS A 64 -5.41 -11.15 -2.48
C LYS A 64 -6.70 -10.40 -2.16
N PHE A 65 -7.41 -9.96 -3.19
CA PHE A 65 -8.69 -9.27 -3.02
C PHE A 65 -9.78 -10.24 -2.55
N HIS A 66 -10.73 -9.73 -1.75
CA HIS A 66 -11.88 -10.52 -1.31
C HIS A 66 -12.84 -10.79 -2.47
N ASP A 67 -13.03 -9.81 -3.36
CA ASP A 67 -13.74 -10.01 -4.62
C ASP A 67 -12.79 -10.61 -5.66
N PRO A 68 -13.05 -11.84 -6.15
CA PRO A 68 -12.21 -12.50 -7.14
C PRO A 68 -12.25 -11.85 -8.53
N HIS A 69 -13.06 -10.81 -8.77
CA HIS A 69 -13.07 -10.08 -10.04
C HIS A 69 -12.16 -8.85 -10.04
N VAL A 70 -11.68 -8.42 -8.87
CA VAL A 70 -10.79 -7.26 -8.73
C VAL A 70 -9.37 -7.63 -9.16
N GLY A 71 -8.77 -6.79 -10.00
CA GLY A 71 -7.37 -6.89 -10.42
C GLY A 71 -7.02 -8.13 -11.26
N LEU A 72 -8.00 -8.75 -11.93
CA LEU A 72 -7.81 -9.99 -12.73
C LEU A 72 -6.64 -9.88 -13.74
N VAL A 73 -6.49 -8.73 -14.38
CA VAL A 73 -5.46 -8.50 -15.41
C VAL A 73 -4.05 -8.35 -14.82
N SER A 74 -3.97 -7.94 -13.55
CA SER A 74 -2.71 -7.64 -12.85
C SER A 74 -2.24 -8.78 -11.94
N ARG A 75 -2.89 -9.96 -11.98
CA ARG A 75 -2.52 -11.10 -11.15
C ARG A 75 -1.22 -11.74 -11.59
N VAL A 76 -0.44 -12.16 -10.61
CA VAL A 76 0.78 -12.94 -10.79
C VAL A 76 0.80 -14.10 -9.81
N THR A 77 1.46 -15.19 -10.19
CA THR A 77 1.75 -16.30 -9.27
C THR A 77 2.96 -15.91 -8.42
N ILE A 78 2.86 -16.02 -7.10
CA ILE A 78 3.95 -15.64 -6.19
C ILE A 78 5.04 -16.72 -6.12
N ASP A 79 4.68 -17.98 -6.39
CA ASP A 79 5.58 -19.16 -6.38
C ASP A 79 5.28 -20.08 -7.58
N ASP A 80 6.14 -21.07 -7.83
CA ASP A 80 5.91 -22.12 -8.84
C ASP A 80 4.67 -23.00 -8.54
N SER A 81 4.04 -22.82 -7.37
CA SER A 81 2.73 -23.39 -7.07
C SER A 81 1.62 -22.47 -7.60
N SER A 82 0.85 -22.95 -8.57
CA SER A 82 -0.24 -22.22 -9.24
C SER A 82 -1.40 -21.80 -8.32
N GLU A 83 -1.35 -22.10 -7.04
CA GLU A 83 -2.47 -21.90 -6.11
C GLU A 83 -2.50 -20.52 -5.44
N GLN A 84 -1.45 -19.72 -5.57
CA GLN A 84 -1.37 -18.38 -4.96
C GLN A 84 -1.20 -17.29 -6.01
N GLU A 85 -2.29 -17.01 -6.73
CA GLU A 85 -2.43 -15.77 -7.49
C GLU A 85 -2.64 -14.59 -6.56
N ALA A 86 -1.90 -13.51 -6.80
CA ALA A 86 -2.05 -12.25 -6.10
C ALA A 86 -1.78 -11.07 -7.01
N VAL A 87 -2.20 -9.89 -6.59
CA VAL A 87 -1.91 -8.64 -7.28
C VAL A 87 -0.71 -7.97 -6.60
N PRO A 88 0.36 -7.63 -7.34
CA PRO A 88 1.45 -6.82 -6.82
C PRO A 88 1.00 -5.35 -6.73
N ILE A 89 1.22 -4.75 -5.56
CA ILE A 89 0.93 -3.34 -5.28
C ILE A 89 2.25 -2.63 -5.00
N GLU A 90 2.59 -1.67 -5.87
CA GLU A 90 3.79 -0.86 -5.78
C GLU A 90 3.52 0.49 -5.09
N PRO A 91 4.54 1.13 -4.50
CA PRO A 91 4.44 2.49 -4.02
C PRO A 91 4.05 3.48 -5.13
N VAL A 92 3.08 4.34 -4.85
CA VAL A 92 2.61 5.36 -5.79
C VAL A 92 3.12 6.72 -5.35
N THR A 93 3.68 7.48 -6.30
CA THR A 93 4.19 8.82 -6.02
C THR A 93 3.06 9.86 -6.06
N ALA A 94 2.78 10.48 -4.92
CA ALA A 94 1.85 11.58 -4.78
C ALA A 94 2.58 12.90 -4.50
N LYS A 95 2.14 13.97 -5.17
CA LYS A 95 2.61 15.35 -4.95
C LYS A 95 1.55 16.13 -4.19
N PHE A 96 1.99 16.87 -3.17
CA PHE A 96 1.17 17.69 -2.32
C PHE A 96 1.67 19.12 -2.35
N TYR A 97 0.75 20.08 -2.49
CA TYR A 97 1.06 21.50 -2.41
C TYR A 97 0.87 21.95 -0.96
N GLY A 98 1.98 22.26 -0.31
CA GLY A 98 2.01 22.85 1.03
C GLY A 98 1.73 24.35 1.01
N LYS A 99 1.69 24.93 2.21
CA LYS A 99 1.62 26.39 2.37
C LYS A 99 2.86 27.04 1.73
N GLN A 100 2.68 28.25 1.19
CA GLN A 100 3.78 29.07 0.64
C GLN A 100 4.47 28.46 -0.60
N GLY A 101 3.77 27.65 -1.39
CA GLY A 101 4.29 27.13 -2.66
C GLY A 101 5.28 25.97 -2.51
N VAL A 102 5.50 25.45 -1.31
CA VAL A 102 6.33 24.27 -1.09
C VAL A 102 5.62 23.05 -1.69
N THR A 103 6.30 22.31 -2.57
CA THR A 103 5.81 21.03 -3.06
C THR A 103 6.44 19.90 -2.25
N LEU A 104 5.60 19.02 -1.70
CA LEU A 104 6.02 17.81 -0.99
C LEU A 104 5.71 16.60 -1.87
N GLN A 105 6.66 15.67 -1.97
CA GLN A 105 6.46 14.40 -2.67
C GLN A 105 6.53 13.26 -1.66
N ARG A 106 5.63 12.29 -1.77
CA ARG A 106 5.69 11.04 -1.02
C ARG A 106 5.42 9.88 -1.95
N SER A 107 6.06 8.75 -1.69
CA SER A 107 5.86 7.50 -2.43
C SER A 107 5.41 6.39 -1.47
N PRO A 108 4.22 6.48 -0.86
CA PRO A 108 3.69 5.43 0.00
C PRO A 108 3.11 4.28 -0.81
N LEU A 109 2.94 3.13 -0.17
CA LEU A 109 1.99 2.12 -0.66
C LEU A 109 0.58 2.72 -0.65
N PRO A 110 -0.24 2.49 -1.70
CA PRO A 110 -1.63 2.93 -1.73
C PRO A 110 -2.54 1.98 -0.95
N LEU A 111 -2.15 1.61 0.28
CA LEU A 111 -2.88 0.66 1.13
C LEU A 111 -3.16 1.28 2.49
N LEU A 112 -4.38 1.05 2.99
CA LEU A 112 -4.80 1.48 4.33
C LEU A 112 -5.26 0.26 5.15
N PRO A 113 -4.83 0.13 6.43
CA PRO A 113 -5.46 -0.77 7.38
C PRO A 113 -6.98 -0.62 7.38
N CYS A 114 -7.74 -1.73 7.31
CA CYS A 114 -9.20 -1.65 7.13
C CYS A 114 -10.05 -2.47 8.10
N TRP A 115 -9.46 -2.93 9.21
CA TRP A 115 -10.19 -3.53 10.34
C TRP A 115 -11.19 -2.55 10.97
N ALA A 116 -10.78 -1.29 11.09
CA ALA A 116 -11.64 -0.21 11.56
C ALA A 116 -11.42 1.03 10.69
N ALA A 117 -12.49 1.76 10.39
CA ALA A 117 -12.44 3.02 9.68
C ALA A 117 -13.35 4.02 10.37
N THR A 118 -12.96 5.30 10.37
CA THR A 118 -13.82 6.37 10.90
C THR A 118 -14.94 6.66 9.91
N ILE A 119 -16.12 7.01 10.40
CA ILE A 119 -17.30 7.30 9.56
C ILE A 119 -16.98 8.38 8.51
N HIS A 120 -16.25 9.43 8.90
CA HIS A 120 -15.82 10.48 7.98
C HIS A 120 -14.94 9.94 6.83
N LYS A 121 -14.17 8.87 7.05
CA LYS A 121 -13.32 8.27 6.02
C LYS A 121 -14.04 7.30 5.10
N VAL A 122 -15.25 6.84 5.48
CA VAL A 122 -16.07 5.94 4.66
C VAL A 122 -17.32 6.59 4.08
N GLN A 123 -17.49 7.90 4.29
CA GLN A 123 -18.63 8.63 3.76
C GLN A 123 -18.62 8.62 2.22
N GLY A 124 -19.72 8.20 1.61
CA GLY A 124 -19.86 8.09 0.15
C GLY A 124 -19.33 6.79 -0.45
N LEU A 125 -18.94 5.81 0.39
CA LEU A 125 -18.53 4.48 -0.06
C LEU A 125 -19.68 3.48 -0.03
N SER A 126 -19.55 2.43 -0.83
CA SER A 126 -20.36 1.21 -0.73
C SER A 126 -19.60 0.18 0.12
N LEU A 127 -20.32 -0.52 1.02
CA LEU A 127 -19.78 -1.50 1.96
C LEU A 127 -19.99 -2.93 1.49
#